data_AF-A0A931EPU2-F1
#
_entry.id   AF-A0A931EPU2-F1
#
_cell.length_a   1.000
_cell.length_b   1.000
_cell.length_c   1.000
_cell.angle_alpha   90.00
_cell.angle_beta   90.00
_cell.angle_gamma   90.00
#
_symmetry.space_group_name_H-M   'P 1'
#
loop_
_entity.id
_entity.type
_entity.pdbx_description
1 polymer ?
#
loop_
_entity_poly.entity_id
_entity_poly.type
_entity_poly.pdbx_seq_one_letter_code
_entity_poly.pdbx_strand_id
1 'polypeptide(L)'
;MEARLDQVIFSLEAGRVVVRVEYFDALGKLRRETFHRPTAEFALALEEVARILAGRGVRGPGRVRHQQGNRLRVVPELQKRFLQALRNRV
;
A
#
# COMPACT_ATOMS: atom_id res chain seq x y z
N MET A 1 -17.12 -2.04 -12.73
CA MET A 1 -15.96 -1.16 -12.42
C MET A 1 -15.03 -1.91 -11.48
N GLU A 2 -13.73 -1.78 -11.66
CA GLU A 2 -12.74 -2.45 -10.81
C GLU A 2 -12.28 -1.53 -9.69
N ALA A 3 -11.91 -2.09 -8.53
CA ALA A 3 -11.36 -1.30 -7.44
C ALA A 3 -9.99 -0.73 -7.86
N ARG A 4 -9.76 0.56 -7.61
CA ARG A 4 -8.57 1.29 -8.08
C ARG A 4 -7.82 1.90 -6.92
N LEU A 5 -6.54 1.54 -6.79
CA LEU A 5 -5.62 2.13 -5.83
C LEU A 5 -5.40 3.62 -6.11
N ASP A 6 -5.51 4.44 -5.08
CA ASP A 6 -5.19 5.87 -5.14
C ASP A 6 -3.84 6.16 -4.48
N GLN A 7 -3.69 5.76 -3.21
CA GLN A 7 -2.52 6.09 -2.41
C GLN A 7 -2.22 5.01 -1.37
N VAL A 8 -0.92 4.85 -1.08
CA VAL A 8 -0.37 4.04 -0.01
C VAL A 8 0.62 4.92 0.75
N ILE A 9 0.43 5.05 2.06
CA ILE A 9 1.34 5.72 2.96
C ILE A 9 1.88 4.68 3.93
N PHE A 10 3.19 4.59 4.09
CA PHE A 10 3.78 3.70 5.08
C PHE A 10 4.70 4.45 6.04
N SER A 11 4.78 3.99 7.29
CA SER A 11 5.62 4.53 8.36
C SER A 11 6.09 3.41 9.29
N LEU A 12 7.11 3.70 10.11
CA LEU A 12 7.50 2.84 11.22
C LEU A 12 6.95 3.43 12.52
N GLU A 13 6.14 2.68 13.24
CA GLU A 13 5.54 3.07 14.52
C GLU A 13 5.83 1.97 15.55
N ALA A 14 6.54 2.30 16.63
CA ALA A 14 6.91 1.36 17.70
C ALA A 14 7.54 0.03 17.18
N GLY A 15 8.42 0.12 16.19
CA GLY A 15 9.10 -1.04 15.60
C GLY A 15 8.25 -1.87 14.62
N ARG A 16 7.05 -1.39 14.27
CA ARG A 16 6.12 -2.05 13.34
C ARG A 16 5.86 -1.15 12.14
N VAL A 17 5.81 -1.74 10.95
CA VAL A 17 5.41 -1.00 9.75
C VAL A 17 3.89 -0.81 9.76
N VAL A 18 3.46 0.43 9.66
CA VAL A 18 2.05 0.80 9.47
C VAL A 18 1.86 1.18 8.00
N VAL A 19 0.89 0.57 7.33
CA VAL A 19 0.57 0.84 5.92
C VAL A 19 -0.88 1.30 5.83
N ARG A 20 -1.08 2.56 5.47
CA ARG A 20 -2.39 3.17 5.22
C ARG A 20 -2.65 3.16 3.72
N VAL A 21 -3.78 2.61 3.32
CA VAL A 21 -4.17 2.41 1.93
C VAL A 21 -5.45 3.17 1.66
N GLU A 22 -5.47 3.92 0.57
CA GLU A 22 -6.64 4.56 0.01
C GLU A 22 -6.90 4.02 -1.40
N TYR A 23 -8.12 3.57 -1.65
CA TYR A 23 -8.55 3.05 -2.95
C TYR A 23 -10.03 3.33 -3.20
N PHE A 24 -10.42 3.44 -4.45
CA PHE A 24 -11.81 3.52 -4.86
C PHE A 24 -12.36 2.11 -5.04
N ASP A 25 -13.49 1.78 -4.42
CA ASP A 25 -14.16 0.50 -4.65
C ASP A 25 -14.89 0.48 -6.01
N ALA A 26 -15.53 -0.65 -6.33
CA ALA A 26 -16.25 -0.83 -7.59
C ALA A 26 -17.45 0.13 -7.77
N LEU A 27 -17.90 0.81 -6.71
CA LEU A 27 -18.97 1.82 -6.77
C LEU A 27 -18.40 3.25 -6.87
N GLY A 28 -17.06 3.38 -6.98
CA GLY A 28 -16.40 4.68 -6.99
C GLY A 28 -16.30 5.35 -5.62
N LYS A 29 -16.57 4.62 -4.53
CA LYS A 29 -16.46 5.18 -3.17
C LYS A 29 -15.02 5.05 -2.67
N LEU A 30 -14.48 6.14 -2.12
CA LEU A 30 -13.17 6.13 -1.49
C LEU A 30 -13.21 5.30 -0.19
N ARG A 31 -12.33 4.29 -0.12
CA ARG A 31 -12.09 3.44 1.04
C ARG A 31 -10.71 3.75 1.61
N ARG A 32 -10.62 3.63 2.93
CA ARG A 32 -9.39 3.83 3.71
C ARG A 32 -9.20 2.64 4.63
N GLU A 33 -8.02 2.06 4.61
CA GLU A 33 -7.67 0.93 5.46
C GLU A 33 -6.26 1.11 6.03
N THR A 34 -6.05 0.63 7.25
CA THR A 34 -4.75 0.65 7.92
C THR A 34 -4.34 -0.77 8.26
N PHE A 35 -3.14 -1.15 7.85
CA PHE A 35 -2.52 -2.44 8.17
C PHE A 35 -1.36 -2.22 9.13
N HIS A 36 -1.33 -2.99 10.21
CA HIS A 36 -0.21 -3.03 11.14
C HIS A 36 0.58 -4.32 10.89
N ARG A 37 1.84 -4.20 10.49
CA ARG A 37 2.69 -5.35 10.16
C ARG A 37 3.71 -5.58 11.27
N PRO A 38 3.86 -6.82 11.77
CA PRO A 38 4.78 -7.15 12.86
C PRO A 38 6.24 -7.27 12.36
N THR A 39 6.64 -6.39 11.44
CA THR A 39 8.00 -6.29 10.90
C THR A 39 8.42 -4.84 10.86
N ALA A 40 9.72 -4.58 10.95
CA ALA A 40 10.31 -3.28 10.67
C ALA A 40 10.72 -3.11 9.19
N GLU A 41 10.66 -4.18 8.40
CA GLU A 41 11.06 -4.19 7.00
C GLU A 41 9.93 -3.67 6.09
N PHE A 42 10.11 -2.45 5.56
CA PHE A 42 9.11 -1.80 4.72
C PHE A 42 8.76 -2.60 3.46
N ALA A 43 9.75 -3.20 2.82
CA ALA A 43 9.54 -3.93 1.58
C ALA A 43 8.63 -5.16 1.78
N LEU A 44 8.95 -5.97 2.80
CA LEU A 44 8.14 -7.13 3.18
C LEU A 44 6.70 -6.71 3.53
N ALA A 45 6.55 -5.70 4.39
CA ALA A 45 5.24 -5.20 4.80
C ALA A 45 4.40 -4.69 3.61
N LEU A 46 5.01 -3.94 2.69
CA LEU A 46 4.36 -3.43 1.49
C LEU A 46 3.96 -4.56 0.53
N GLU A 47 4.81 -5.55 0.32
CA GLU A 47 4.50 -6.70 -0.54
C GLU A 47 3.34 -7.53 0.01
N GLU A 48 3.31 -7.79 1.32
CA GLU A 48 2.17 -8.49 1.95
C GLU A 48 0.86 -7.72 1.77
N VAL A 49 0.87 -6.40 2.00
CA VAL A 49 -0.31 -5.56 1.79
C VAL A 49 -0.73 -5.57 0.33
N ALA A 50 0.22 -5.47 -0.61
CA ALA A 50 -0.06 -5.51 -2.04
C ALA A 50 -0.74 -6.83 -2.45
N ARG A 51 -0.30 -7.98 -1.93
CA ARG A 51 -0.92 -9.30 -2.20
C ARG A 51 -2.36 -9.36 -1.68
N ILE A 52 -2.62 -8.81 -0.50
CA ILE A 52 -4.00 -8.74 0.05
C ILE A 52 -4.90 -7.89 -0.85
N LEU A 53 -4.40 -6.72 -1.28
CA LEU A 53 -5.15 -5.84 -2.18
C LEU A 53 -5.39 -6.50 -3.55
N ALA A 54 -4.39 -7.20 -4.08
CA ALA A 54 -4.51 -7.96 -5.33
C ALA A 54 -5.59 -9.06 -5.22
N GLY A 55 -5.61 -9.81 -4.11
CA GLY A 55 -6.64 -10.82 -3.82
C GLY A 55 -8.05 -10.24 -3.71
N ARG A 56 -8.17 -8.94 -3.36
CA ARG A 56 -9.45 -8.19 -3.35
C ARG A 56 -9.78 -7.55 -4.70
N GLY A 57 -8.96 -7.75 -5.73
CA GLY A 57 -9.15 -7.19 -7.06
C GLY A 57 -8.82 -5.70 -7.19
N VAL A 58 -8.10 -5.10 -6.24
CA VAL A 58 -7.62 -3.72 -6.33
C VAL A 58 -6.48 -3.63 -7.36
N ARG A 59 -6.53 -2.65 -8.26
CA ARG A 59 -5.56 -2.46 -9.35
C ARG A 59 -5.06 -1.03 -9.47
N GLY A 60 -4.12 -0.81 -10.39
CA GLY A 60 -3.62 0.51 -10.80
C GLY A 60 -2.24 0.84 -10.23
N PRO A 61 -1.60 1.92 -10.70
CA PRO A 61 -0.25 2.23 -10.25
C PRO A 61 -0.23 2.87 -8.86
N GLY A 62 -1.34 3.45 -8.38
CA GLY A 62 -1.40 4.17 -7.10
C GLY A 62 -0.23 5.15 -6.89
N ARG A 63 -0.07 5.63 -5.65
CA ARG A 63 1.11 6.40 -5.22
C ARG A 63 1.61 5.78 -3.94
N VAL A 64 2.89 5.44 -3.84
CA VAL A 64 3.45 4.81 -2.64
C VAL A 64 4.42 5.79 -1.98
N ARG A 65 4.12 6.20 -0.75
CA ARG A 65 4.84 7.28 -0.05
C ARG A 65 5.24 6.86 1.36
N HIS A 66 6.48 7.14 1.72
CA HIS A 66 6.99 7.00 3.08
C HIS A 66 6.63 8.25 3.89
N GLN A 67 5.97 8.06 5.03
CA GLN A 67 5.77 9.09 6.04
C GLN A 67 6.92 9.05 7.06
N GLN A 68 7.69 10.15 7.11
CA GLN A 68 8.73 10.40 8.11
C GLN A 68 8.38 11.69 8.86
N GLY A 69 7.82 11.55 10.06
CA GLY A 69 7.20 12.66 10.79
C GLY A 69 6.06 13.28 9.96
N ASN A 70 6.13 14.59 9.70
CA ASN A 70 5.14 15.32 8.89
C ASN A 70 5.46 15.32 7.39
N ARG A 71 6.53 14.64 6.94
CA ARG A 71 6.95 14.64 5.53
C ARG A 71 6.53 13.37 4.82
N LEU A 72 6.00 13.53 3.61
CA LEU A 72 5.75 12.42 2.67
C LEU A 72 6.84 12.41 1.60
N ARG A 73 7.51 11.27 1.44
CA ARG A 73 8.57 11.06 0.45
C ARG A 73 8.21 9.91 -0.48
N VAL A 74 8.51 10.07 -1.77
CA VAL A 74 8.42 8.95 -2.72
C VAL A 74 9.69 8.11 -2.57
N VAL A 75 9.53 6.80 -2.49
CA VAL A 75 10.65 5.85 -2.48
C VAL A 75 10.48 4.96 -3.72
N PRO A 76 11.13 5.28 -4.86
CA PRO A 76 10.86 4.65 -6.15
C PRO A 76 11.00 3.13 -6.14
N GLU A 77 12.00 2.61 -5.44
CA GLU A 77 12.23 1.17 -5.32
C GLU A 77 11.07 0.45 -4.61
N LEU A 78 10.64 0.97 -3.46
CA LEU A 78 9.52 0.41 -2.69
C LEU A 78 8.20 0.55 -3.45
N GLN A 79 8.01 1.66 -4.17
CA GLN A 79 6.86 1.80 -5.07
C GLN A 79 6.87 0.71 -6.15
N LYS A 80 8.01 0.51 -6.82
CA LYS A 80 8.14 -0.53 -7.86
C LYS A 80 7.82 -1.92 -7.30
N ARG A 81 8.39 -2.29 -6.15
CA ARG A 81 8.14 -3.60 -5.51
C ARG A 81 6.68 -3.78 -5.13
N PHE A 82 6.08 -2.78 -4.49
CA PHE A 82 4.66 -2.80 -4.14
C PHE A 82 3.77 -3.01 -5.38
N LEU A 83 4.03 -2.28 -6.47
CA LEU A 83 3.22 -2.39 -7.69
C LEU A 83 3.45 -3.68 -8.46
N GLN A 84 4.65 -4.24 -8.40
CA GLN A 84 4.90 -5.59 -8.92
C GLN A 84 4.09 -6.63 -8.14
N ALA A 85 4.12 -6.57 -6.81
CA ALA A 85 3.34 -7.47 -5.95
C ALA A 85 1.83 -7.30 -6.12
N LEU A 86 1.34 -6.07 -6.39
CA LEU A 86 -0.07 -5.81 -6.64
C LEU A 86 -0.55 -6.38 -7.99
N ARG A 87 0.33 -6.41 -9.00
CA ARG A 87 0.01 -6.95 -10.33
C ARG A 87 0.04 -8.48 -10.37
N ASN A 88 0.89 -9.10 -9.56
CA ASN A 88 1.00 -10.55 -9.47
C ASN A 88 -0.19 -11.09 -8.68
N ARG A 89 -1.21 -11.55 -9.40
CA ARG A 89 -2.26 -12.41 -8.83
C ARG A 89 -1.60 -13.71 -8.38
N VAL A 90 -1.66 -13.99 -7.08
CA VAL A 90 -1.46 -15.34 -6.55
C VAL A 90 -2.75 -16.12 -6.79
#